data_AF-A0A2E7BUS7-F1
#
_entry.id   AF-A0A2E7BUS7-F1
#
_cell.length_a   1.000
_cell.length_b   1.000
_cell.length_c   1.000
_cell.angle_alpha   90.00
_cell.angle_beta   90.00
_cell.angle_gamma   90.00
#
_symmetry.space_group_name_H-M   'P 1'
#
loop_
_entity.id
_entity.type
_entity.pdbx_description
1 polymer ?
#
loop_
_entity_poly.entity_id
_entity_poly.type
_entity_poly.pdbx_seq_one_letter_code
_entity_poly.pdbx_strand_id
1 'polypeptide(L)'
;MSPPRNTLPSHAQVVIIGGGIVGASTAYHLAKLGLRDVVVLEKSQITSGSTWHAAGLVGQLRSSANITQLLKYSVELYDNLEAETGQATGWKMCGGLRLACTEARMTELRRAATTARSFGLEMHLLSPQEAFDLWPLMEIDDLVGAAFLPTDGSASPSDTTMALVKGARVGGVTFVEHCKVQGIVVENGAVKAVDTVKGRVWCEVVVNCGGQWAREIGALAGVPVPVCSVEHQYMISEPIPGVHRDLPTLRDPDKLVYFKEEVGGLCMGGYEPNPIPWAVKGLPEHFDFQLLPENFDHFQDLVELALARVPVLGEVGVQKLINGPEAFTPDGNFILGEAPQVKNFYVGAGFNAYGIAAGGGAGRALAEWIEAGVPPMDLWPVDIRRFHDHHGDPQWVRERTLEHYAKHYTMSWPQEEDDSARPRRMSPLYARLESKGAVFGEKMGWERPNWFASPGEDRRDRYSFERPNWFEAVGREHQNTRERVTLFDQTSFAKFVVRGADAEAALSWICANDISKPPGKLTYTQLLNARGGIECDLTVVRLAEDRFYIVTGTGFATHDFHWI
;
A
#
# COMPACT_ATOMS: atom_id res chain seq x y z
N MET A 1 -28.43 -22.20 22.78
CA MET A 1 -27.64 -23.11 21.93
C MET A 1 -26.95 -22.25 20.88
N SER A 2 -25.62 -22.16 20.90
CA SER A 2 -24.90 -21.44 19.85
C SER A 2 -25.14 -22.13 18.51
N PRO A 3 -25.46 -21.40 17.43
CA PRO A 3 -25.68 -22.01 16.12
C PRO A 3 -24.41 -22.76 15.67
N PRO A 4 -24.54 -23.83 14.85
CA PRO A 4 -23.40 -24.57 14.36
C PRO A 4 -22.42 -23.63 13.62
N ARG A 5 -21.12 -23.86 13.84
CA ARG A 5 -19.99 -22.96 13.52
C ARG A 5 -19.85 -22.52 12.04
N ASN A 6 -20.67 -23.04 11.13
CA ASN A 6 -20.63 -22.77 9.67
C ASN A 6 -21.97 -22.29 9.08
N THR A 7 -22.95 -21.92 9.91
CA THR A 7 -24.26 -21.49 9.42
C THR A 7 -24.18 -20.04 8.95
N LEU A 8 -24.59 -19.77 7.70
CA LEU A 8 -24.66 -18.41 7.19
C LEU A 8 -25.74 -17.63 7.97
N PRO A 9 -25.42 -16.51 8.64
CA PRO A 9 -26.42 -15.70 9.31
C PRO A 9 -27.28 -14.96 8.27
N SER A 10 -28.55 -14.70 8.59
CA SER A 10 -29.44 -13.91 7.70
C SER A 10 -29.15 -12.41 7.75
N HIS A 11 -28.53 -11.92 8.82
CA HIS A 11 -28.09 -10.53 9.01
C HIS A 11 -26.77 -10.49 9.78
N ALA A 12 -25.93 -9.50 9.49
CA ALA A 12 -24.74 -9.14 10.25
C ALA A 12 -24.47 -7.64 10.11
N GLN A 13 -23.99 -6.98 11.17
CA GLN A 13 -23.60 -5.57 11.11
C GLN A 13 -22.47 -5.32 10.09
N VAL A 14 -21.44 -6.18 10.14
CA VAL A 14 -20.27 -6.09 9.27
C VAL A 14 -20.03 -7.42 8.55
N VAL A 15 -19.95 -7.36 7.23
CA VAL A 15 -19.53 -8.49 6.38
C VAL A 15 -18.11 -8.23 5.86
N ILE A 16 -17.16 -9.09 6.22
CA ILE A 16 -15.79 -9.06 5.69
C ILE A 16 -15.68 -10.12 4.60
N ILE A 17 -15.23 -9.73 3.41
CA ILE A 17 -15.04 -10.63 2.26
C ILE A 17 -13.55 -10.96 2.16
N GLY A 18 -13.19 -12.21 2.44
CA GLY A 18 -11.82 -12.72 2.41
C GLY A 18 -11.29 -13.09 3.80
N GLY A 19 -10.84 -14.33 3.96
CA GLY A 19 -10.27 -14.93 5.17
C GLY A 19 -8.73 -15.00 5.16
N GLY A 20 -8.06 -14.11 4.43
CA GLY A 20 -6.61 -13.90 4.55
C GLY A 20 -6.24 -13.11 5.81
N ILE A 21 -4.94 -12.86 6.00
CA ILE A 21 -4.40 -12.15 7.19
C ILE A 21 -5.13 -10.83 7.50
N VAL A 22 -5.47 -10.04 6.48
CA VAL A 22 -6.11 -8.72 6.63
C VAL A 22 -7.55 -8.84 7.08
N GLY A 23 -8.32 -9.77 6.48
CA GLY A 23 -9.70 -10.03 6.87
C GLY A 23 -9.80 -10.62 8.27
N ALA A 24 -8.93 -11.57 8.60
CA ALA A 24 -8.81 -12.12 9.95
C ALA A 24 -8.42 -11.06 10.98
N SER A 25 -7.45 -10.21 10.66
CA SER A 25 -7.02 -9.10 11.52
C SER A 25 -8.13 -8.08 11.73
N THR A 26 -8.83 -7.67 10.68
CA THR A 26 -9.98 -6.74 10.79
C THR A 26 -11.07 -7.32 11.67
N ALA A 27 -11.41 -8.60 11.47
CA ALA A 27 -12.41 -9.29 12.28
C ALA A 27 -12.01 -9.39 13.76
N TYR A 28 -10.74 -9.73 14.03
CA TYR A 28 -10.18 -9.78 15.38
C TYR A 28 -10.31 -8.43 16.08
N HIS A 29 -9.94 -7.33 15.42
CA HIS A 29 -9.99 -6.00 16.03
C HIS A 29 -11.42 -5.49 16.20
N LEU A 30 -12.34 -5.75 15.27
CA LEU A 30 -13.77 -5.43 15.46
C LEU A 30 -14.33 -6.16 16.70
N ALA A 31 -13.94 -7.42 16.90
CA ALA A 31 -14.33 -8.17 18.08
C ALA A 31 -13.76 -7.57 19.38
N LYS A 32 -12.51 -7.07 19.35
CA LYS A 32 -11.87 -6.38 20.49
C LYS A 32 -12.53 -5.03 20.80
N LEU A 33 -13.09 -4.36 19.79
CA LEU A 33 -13.93 -3.16 19.96
C LEU A 33 -15.34 -3.48 20.49
N GLY A 34 -15.69 -4.76 20.58
CA GLY A 34 -16.97 -5.23 21.15
C GLY A 34 -18.05 -5.53 20.12
N LEU A 35 -17.77 -5.39 18.81
CA LEU A 35 -18.71 -5.75 17.76
C LEU A 35 -18.75 -7.28 17.62
N ARG A 36 -19.95 -7.84 17.73
CA ARG A 36 -20.16 -9.30 17.68
C ARG A 36 -20.91 -9.75 16.44
N ASP A 37 -21.71 -8.86 15.85
CA ASP A 37 -22.48 -9.12 14.63
C ASP A 37 -21.58 -8.96 13.39
N VAL A 38 -20.49 -9.72 13.37
CA VAL A 38 -19.47 -9.70 12.31
C VAL A 38 -19.38 -11.10 11.68
N VAL A 39 -19.41 -11.14 10.35
CA VAL A 39 -19.21 -12.37 9.59
C VAL A 39 -18.09 -12.22 8.58
N VAL A 40 -17.16 -13.18 8.56
CA VAL A 40 -16.13 -13.32 7.53
C VAL A 40 -16.60 -14.37 6.53
N LEU A 41 -16.70 -13.99 5.26
CA LEU A 41 -17.06 -14.86 4.15
C LEU A 41 -15.80 -15.18 3.34
N GLU A 42 -15.42 -16.45 3.29
CA GLU A 42 -14.24 -16.93 2.56
C GLU A 42 -14.69 -17.83 1.40
N LYS A 43 -14.19 -17.56 0.19
CA LYS A 43 -14.59 -18.28 -1.03
C LYS A 43 -14.24 -19.76 -0.95
N SER A 44 -13.11 -20.09 -0.32
CA SER A 44 -12.64 -21.46 -0.11
C SER A 44 -12.34 -21.68 1.38
N GLN A 45 -11.09 -21.77 1.80
CA GLN A 45 -10.73 -21.90 3.21
C GLN A 45 -9.89 -20.71 3.65
N ILE A 46 -9.87 -20.45 4.95
CA ILE A 46 -9.05 -19.40 5.55
C ILE A 46 -7.60 -19.61 5.09
N THR A 47 -6.92 -18.50 4.76
CA THR A 47 -5.57 -18.43 4.16
C THR A 47 -5.40 -18.86 2.71
N SER A 48 -6.45 -19.33 2.00
CA SER A 48 -6.32 -19.94 0.65
C SER A 48 -5.85 -19.01 -0.49
N GLY A 49 -5.78 -17.69 -0.24
CA GLY A 49 -5.19 -16.70 -1.14
C GLY A 49 -3.66 -16.61 -1.03
N SER A 50 -3.08 -15.42 -1.11
CA SER A 50 -1.61 -15.26 -1.05
C SER A 50 -1.00 -15.49 0.34
N THR A 51 -1.83 -15.51 1.40
CA THR A 51 -1.36 -15.60 2.79
C THR A 51 -0.55 -16.87 3.06
N TRP A 52 -1.00 -18.05 2.63
CA TRP A 52 -0.34 -19.31 3.01
C TRP A 52 1.06 -19.50 2.42
N HIS A 53 1.34 -18.86 1.28
CA HIS A 53 2.62 -18.96 0.57
C HIS A 53 3.49 -17.72 0.71
N ALA A 54 3.16 -16.79 1.61
CA ALA A 54 4.02 -15.63 1.85
C ALA A 54 5.33 -16.09 2.50
N ALA A 55 6.45 -15.46 2.15
CA ALA A 55 7.74 -15.76 2.79
C ALA A 55 7.77 -15.40 4.29
N GLY A 56 6.88 -14.50 4.75
CA GLY A 56 6.72 -14.21 6.18
C GLY A 56 7.80 -13.30 6.79
N LEU A 57 8.58 -12.59 5.97
CA LEU A 57 9.49 -11.55 6.45
C LEU A 57 8.67 -10.35 6.98
N VAL A 58 9.03 -9.85 8.15
CA VAL A 58 8.38 -8.72 8.81
C VAL A 58 9.43 -7.66 9.11
N GLY A 59 9.49 -6.64 8.23
CA GLY A 59 10.29 -5.44 8.47
C GLY A 59 9.40 -4.24 8.70
N GLN A 60 9.65 -3.44 9.74
CA GLN A 60 8.76 -2.37 10.18
C GLN A 60 8.93 -1.05 9.40
N LEU A 61 10.17 -0.69 9.09
CA LEU A 61 10.49 0.64 8.56
C LEU A 61 9.95 0.84 7.14
N ARG A 62 9.24 1.95 6.91
CA ARG A 62 8.79 2.43 5.61
C ARG A 62 9.11 3.90 5.42
N SER A 63 8.99 4.40 4.19
CA SER A 63 9.17 5.82 3.86
C SER A 63 8.14 6.73 4.54
N SER A 64 6.94 6.19 4.82
CA SER A 64 5.90 6.87 5.60
C SER A 64 5.97 6.51 7.08
N ALA A 65 5.96 7.54 7.93
CA ALA A 65 5.88 7.43 9.38
C ALA A 65 4.61 6.68 9.82
N ASN A 66 3.47 7.00 9.21
CA ASN A 66 2.18 6.43 9.59
C ASN A 66 2.11 4.95 9.23
N ILE A 67 2.63 4.57 8.06
CA ILE A 67 2.76 3.16 7.69
C ILE A 67 3.69 2.45 8.66
N THR A 68 4.84 3.04 9.00
CA THR A 68 5.78 2.45 9.98
C THR A 68 5.12 2.20 11.34
N GLN A 69 4.25 3.10 11.81
CA GLN A 69 3.48 2.91 13.05
C GLN A 69 2.50 1.74 12.96
N LEU A 70 1.83 1.53 11.82
CA LEU A 70 0.97 0.36 11.61
C LEU A 70 1.78 -0.95 11.70
N LEU A 71 2.97 -0.99 11.09
CA LEU A 71 3.81 -2.19 11.10
C LEU A 71 4.43 -2.45 12.47
N LYS A 72 4.79 -1.40 13.22
CA LYS A 72 5.21 -1.51 14.61
C LYS A 72 4.11 -2.16 15.46
N TYR A 73 2.86 -1.72 15.29
CA TYR A 73 1.73 -2.37 15.96
C TYR A 73 1.56 -3.84 15.52
N SER A 74 1.76 -4.18 14.24
CA SER A 74 1.72 -5.59 13.82
C SER A 74 2.72 -6.45 14.59
N VAL A 75 3.95 -5.97 14.77
CA VAL A 75 4.98 -6.67 15.55
C VAL A 75 4.54 -6.84 17.00
N GLU A 76 4.09 -5.76 17.64
CA GLU A 76 3.56 -5.80 19.01
C GLU A 76 2.39 -6.78 19.15
N LEU A 77 1.49 -6.84 18.16
CA LEU A 77 0.37 -7.76 18.14
C LEU A 77 0.85 -9.21 18.03
N TYR A 78 1.75 -9.51 17.09
CA TYR A 78 2.22 -10.87 16.83
C TYR A 78 2.98 -11.47 18.01
N ASP A 79 3.68 -10.63 18.78
CA ASP A 79 4.36 -10.99 20.02
C ASP A 79 3.38 -11.41 21.14
N ASN A 80 2.19 -10.77 21.18
CA ASN A 80 1.21 -10.98 22.24
C ASN A 80 0.11 -12.01 21.90
N LEU A 81 -0.10 -12.31 20.62
CA LEU A 81 -1.21 -13.16 20.15
C LEU A 81 -1.20 -14.57 20.74
N GLU A 82 -0.02 -15.18 20.93
CA GLU A 82 0.05 -16.53 21.51
C GLU A 82 -0.39 -16.54 22.97
N ALA A 83 0.03 -15.54 23.75
CA ALA A 83 -0.39 -15.40 25.14
C ALA A 83 -1.91 -15.17 25.27
N GLU A 84 -2.49 -14.38 24.35
CA GLU A 84 -3.92 -14.10 24.34
C GLU A 84 -4.77 -15.29 23.87
N THR A 85 -4.35 -15.94 22.78
CA THR A 85 -5.20 -16.91 22.08
C THR A 85 -4.82 -18.35 22.38
N GLY A 86 -3.63 -18.61 22.93
CA GLY A 86 -3.04 -19.94 23.06
C GLY A 86 -2.77 -20.62 21.72
N GLN A 87 -2.59 -19.85 20.64
CA GLN A 87 -2.19 -20.31 19.31
C GLN A 87 -0.88 -19.61 18.94
N ALA A 88 0.17 -20.38 18.72
CA ALA A 88 1.45 -19.85 18.28
C ALA A 88 1.30 -19.13 16.94
N THR A 89 2.01 -18.01 16.77
CA THR A 89 2.08 -17.24 15.51
C THR A 89 3.29 -17.62 14.65
N GLY A 90 4.25 -18.34 15.24
CA GLY A 90 5.57 -18.54 14.66
C GLY A 90 6.40 -17.25 14.59
N TRP A 91 5.98 -16.18 15.30
CA TRP A 91 6.72 -14.93 15.39
C TRP A 91 8.10 -15.16 16.02
N LYS A 92 9.12 -14.61 15.38
CA LYS A 92 10.48 -14.54 15.88
C LYS A 92 11.03 -13.14 15.63
N MET A 93 11.38 -12.46 16.71
CA MET A 93 12.08 -11.19 16.69
C MET A 93 13.59 -11.43 16.52
N CYS A 94 14.00 -11.96 15.36
CA CYS A 94 15.41 -12.24 15.06
C CYS A 94 16.17 -11.01 14.52
N GLY A 95 15.48 -9.89 14.33
CA GLY A 95 16.01 -8.67 13.75
C GLY A 95 16.00 -8.67 12.21
N GLY A 96 16.32 -7.51 11.65
CA GLY A 96 16.37 -7.29 10.21
C GLY A 96 17.58 -6.46 9.81
N LEU A 97 18.37 -6.98 8.88
CA LEU A 97 19.57 -6.35 8.33
C LEU A 97 19.26 -5.87 6.91
N ARG A 98 19.50 -4.58 6.65
CA ARG A 98 19.37 -3.95 5.32
C ARG A 98 20.74 -3.42 4.89
N LEU A 99 21.25 -3.93 3.77
CA LEU A 99 22.59 -3.61 3.29
C LEU A 99 22.62 -2.33 2.44
N ALA A 100 23.81 -1.73 2.35
CA ALA A 100 24.15 -0.67 1.43
C ALA A 100 25.47 -0.98 0.74
N CYS A 101 25.42 -1.21 -0.58
CA CYS A 101 26.59 -1.44 -1.44
C CYS A 101 27.08 -0.13 -2.10
N THR A 102 26.36 0.97 -1.89
CA THR A 102 26.70 2.29 -2.44
C THR A 102 26.56 3.39 -1.39
N GLU A 103 27.31 4.49 -1.56
CA GLU A 103 27.19 5.68 -0.69
C GLU A 103 25.81 6.34 -0.78
N ALA A 104 25.16 6.28 -1.95
CA ALA A 104 23.79 6.74 -2.12
C ALA A 104 22.84 5.91 -1.24
N ARG A 105 22.98 4.59 -1.21
CA ARG A 105 22.16 3.72 -0.35
C ARG A 105 22.47 3.96 1.11
N MET A 106 23.74 4.17 1.47
CA MET A 106 24.11 4.51 2.84
C MET A 106 23.49 5.86 3.27
N THR A 107 23.38 6.81 2.35
CA THR A 107 22.67 8.09 2.58
C THR A 107 21.16 7.86 2.79
N GLU A 108 20.52 6.99 2.00
CA GLU A 108 19.14 6.55 2.22
C GLU A 108 18.98 5.95 3.63
N LEU A 109 19.87 5.05 4.06
CA LEU A 109 19.84 4.45 5.40
C LEU A 109 20.03 5.47 6.53
N ARG A 110 20.93 6.45 6.37
CA ARG A 110 21.12 7.54 7.36
C ARG A 110 19.86 8.40 7.51
N ARG A 111 19.16 8.69 6.41
CA ARG A 111 17.86 9.40 6.42
C ARG A 111 16.77 8.56 7.09
N ALA A 112 16.74 7.27 6.77
CA ALA A 112 15.79 6.32 7.34
C ALA A 112 16.01 6.17 8.86
N ALA A 113 17.25 6.12 9.34
CA ALA A 113 17.59 6.08 10.77
C ALA A 113 17.16 7.35 11.53
N THR A 114 17.25 8.52 10.88
CA THR A 114 16.72 9.78 11.44
C THR A 114 15.20 9.71 11.60
N THR A 115 14.51 9.17 10.60
CA THR A 115 13.04 9.02 10.60
C THR A 115 12.59 7.95 11.60
N ALA A 116 13.29 6.82 11.70
CA ALA A 116 13.02 5.77 12.68
C ALA A 116 13.08 6.32 14.11
N ARG A 117 14.11 7.13 14.40
CA ARG A 117 14.28 7.80 15.70
C ARG A 117 13.13 8.73 16.06
N SER A 118 12.54 9.44 15.09
CA SER A 118 11.45 10.38 15.38
C SER A 118 10.14 9.71 15.82
N PHE A 119 9.98 8.40 15.61
CA PHE A 119 8.80 7.64 16.05
C PHE A 119 9.13 6.48 17.00
N GLY A 120 10.34 6.48 17.57
CA GLY A 120 10.77 5.51 18.57
C GLY A 120 10.90 4.08 18.02
N LEU A 121 11.40 3.95 16.78
CA LEU A 121 11.87 2.67 16.22
C LEU A 121 13.39 2.63 16.31
N GLU A 122 13.92 1.58 16.96
CA GLU A 122 15.35 1.37 17.11
C GLU A 122 15.98 0.88 15.79
N MET A 123 17.07 1.52 15.38
CA MET A 123 17.81 1.21 14.17
C MET A 123 19.28 1.56 14.37
N HIS A 124 20.16 0.58 14.20
CA HIS A 124 21.60 0.73 14.33
C HIS A 124 22.24 0.78 12.95
N LEU A 125 23.02 1.83 12.67
CA LEU A 125 23.88 1.84 11.49
C LEU A 125 25.16 1.07 11.82
N LEU A 126 25.51 0.13 10.95
CA LEU A 126 26.62 -0.80 11.14
C LEU A 126 27.68 -0.61 10.06
N SER A 127 28.93 -0.84 10.44
CA SER A 127 30.03 -1.09 9.51
C SER A 127 29.86 -2.44 8.79
N PRO A 128 30.55 -2.66 7.66
CA PRO A 128 30.53 -3.96 6.97
C PRO A 128 30.92 -5.14 7.87
N GLN A 129 31.91 -4.95 8.75
CA GLN A 129 32.35 -6.01 9.67
C GLN A 129 31.28 -6.32 10.73
N GLU A 130 30.67 -5.31 11.36
CA GLU A 130 29.59 -5.53 12.33
C GLU A 130 28.38 -6.23 11.68
N ALA A 131 28.10 -5.93 10.41
CA ALA A 131 27.07 -6.61 9.64
C ALA A 131 27.43 -8.09 9.38
N PHE A 132 28.69 -8.39 9.04
CA PHE A 132 29.20 -9.76 8.88
C PHE A 132 29.16 -10.57 10.16
N ASP A 133 29.51 -9.95 11.29
CA ASP A 133 29.48 -10.63 12.59
C ASP A 133 28.05 -11.09 12.96
N LEU A 134 27.02 -10.37 12.49
CA LEU A 134 25.60 -10.78 12.61
C LEU A 134 25.15 -11.78 11.55
N TRP A 135 25.77 -11.78 10.37
CA TRP A 135 25.41 -12.64 9.24
C TRP A 135 26.64 -13.24 8.53
N PRO A 136 27.31 -14.25 9.12
CA PRO A 136 28.63 -14.70 8.64
C PRO A 136 28.61 -15.45 7.29
N LEU A 137 27.43 -15.75 6.76
CA LEU A 137 27.26 -16.43 5.47
C LEU A 137 27.37 -15.51 4.26
N MET A 138 27.42 -14.19 4.47
CA MET A 138 27.45 -13.23 3.39
C MET A 138 28.88 -12.76 3.08
N GLU A 139 29.14 -12.45 1.82
CA GLU A 139 30.30 -11.65 1.41
C GLU A 139 30.08 -10.18 1.76
N ILE A 140 31.15 -9.42 2.00
CA ILE A 140 31.06 -7.99 2.37
C ILE A 140 32.01 -7.07 1.59
N ASP A 141 32.75 -7.58 0.60
CA ASP A 141 33.77 -6.82 -0.13
C ASP A 141 33.22 -5.56 -0.82
N ASP A 142 31.95 -5.58 -1.21
CA ASP A 142 31.25 -4.47 -1.86
C ASP A 142 30.38 -3.63 -0.90
N LEU A 143 30.35 -3.94 0.40
CA LEU A 143 29.54 -3.22 1.37
C LEU A 143 30.18 -1.89 1.78
N VAL A 144 29.37 -0.83 1.72
CA VAL A 144 29.67 0.45 2.35
C VAL A 144 29.24 0.42 3.83
N GLY A 145 28.14 -0.28 4.13
CA GLY A 145 27.62 -0.44 5.49
C GLY A 145 26.26 -1.12 5.49
N ALA A 146 25.60 -1.12 6.66
CA ALA A 146 24.27 -1.70 6.81
C ALA A 146 23.45 -0.96 7.87
N ALA A 147 22.17 -1.33 7.97
CA ALA A 147 21.32 -0.96 9.08
C ALA A 147 20.65 -2.20 9.68
N PHE A 148 20.68 -2.31 11.00
CA PHE A 148 20.07 -3.38 11.76
C PHE A 148 18.91 -2.86 12.62
N LEU A 149 17.76 -3.51 12.50
CA LEU A 149 16.56 -3.25 13.28
C LEU A 149 16.30 -4.47 14.18
N PRO A 150 16.53 -4.38 15.50
CA PRO A 150 16.46 -5.55 16.39
C PRO A 150 15.03 -6.09 16.56
N THR A 151 14.01 -5.25 16.34
CA THR A 151 12.60 -5.60 16.51
C THR A 151 11.93 -6.15 15.25
N ASP A 152 12.64 -6.17 14.12
CA ASP A 152 12.20 -6.85 12.90
C ASP A 152 12.32 -8.38 13.05
N GLY A 153 11.82 -9.14 12.07
CA GLY A 153 11.99 -10.58 12.09
C GLY A 153 11.13 -11.33 11.08
N SER A 154 10.58 -12.47 11.51
CA SER A 154 9.75 -13.32 10.66
C SER A 154 8.58 -13.93 11.42
N ALA A 155 7.49 -14.21 10.72
CA ALA A 155 6.31 -14.88 11.26
C ALA A 155 5.87 -16.03 10.35
N SER A 156 5.16 -17.01 10.91
CA SER A 156 4.42 -17.98 10.09
C SER A 156 3.12 -17.33 9.62
N PRO A 157 2.93 -17.12 8.30
CA PRO A 157 1.75 -16.42 7.77
C PRO A 157 0.43 -17.10 8.15
N SER A 158 0.38 -18.42 7.98
CA SER A 158 -0.81 -19.23 8.27
C SER A 158 -1.10 -19.26 9.76
N ASP A 159 -0.08 -19.50 10.59
CA ASP A 159 -0.29 -19.61 12.04
C ASP A 159 -0.69 -18.27 12.67
N THR A 160 -0.07 -17.17 12.24
CA THR A 160 -0.45 -15.82 12.64
C THR A 160 -1.90 -15.52 12.27
N THR A 161 -2.31 -15.87 11.05
CA THR A 161 -3.71 -15.70 10.60
C THR A 161 -4.66 -16.55 11.45
N MET A 162 -4.31 -17.80 11.74
CA MET A 162 -5.14 -18.68 12.55
C MET A 162 -5.24 -18.25 14.01
N ALA A 163 -4.19 -17.63 14.58
CA ALA A 163 -4.24 -17.02 15.90
C ALA A 163 -5.26 -15.86 15.94
N LEU A 164 -5.24 -14.98 14.93
CA LEU A 164 -6.23 -13.90 14.78
C LEU A 164 -7.65 -14.44 14.64
N VAL A 165 -7.85 -15.47 13.79
CA VAL A 165 -9.15 -16.14 13.62
C VAL A 165 -9.64 -16.73 14.95
N LYS A 166 -8.76 -17.35 15.73
CA LYS A 166 -9.12 -17.89 17.05
C LYS A 166 -9.56 -16.79 18.00
N GLY A 167 -8.81 -15.69 18.08
CA GLY A 167 -9.18 -14.51 18.87
C GLY A 167 -10.52 -13.91 18.43
N ALA A 168 -10.73 -13.74 17.13
CA ALA A 168 -11.99 -13.23 16.56
C ALA A 168 -13.19 -14.14 16.91
N ARG A 169 -13.04 -15.47 16.79
CA ARG A 169 -14.07 -16.44 17.16
C ARG A 169 -14.40 -16.41 18.64
N VAL A 170 -13.40 -16.25 19.52
CA VAL A 170 -13.62 -16.07 20.97
C VAL A 170 -14.40 -14.77 21.23
N GLY A 171 -14.13 -13.73 20.46
CA GLY A 171 -14.87 -12.46 20.50
C GLY A 171 -16.28 -12.50 19.89
N GLY A 172 -16.70 -13.62 19.28
CA GLY A 172 -18.05 -13.82 18.75
C GLY A 172 -18.20 -13.74 17.23
N VAL A 173 -17.12 -13.49 16.49
CA VAL A 173 -17.14 -13.42 15.02
C VAL A 173 -17.48 -14.78 14.41
N THR A 174 -18.35 -14.77 13.39
CA THR A 174 -18.67 -15.95 12.58
C THR A 174 -17.76 -16.02 11.35
N PHE A 175 -17.23 -17.20 11.04
CA PHE A 175 -16.46 -17.46 9.82
C PHE A 175 -17.21 -18.47 8.98
N VAL A 176 -17.47 -18.16 7.71
CA VAL A 176 -18.15 -19.05 6.76
C VAL A 176 -17.24 -19.30 5.56
N GLU A 177 -16.58 -20.45 5.58
CA GLU A 177 -15.75 -20.96 4.48
C GLU A 177 -16.62 -21.54 3.36
N HIS A 178 -16.04 -21.74 2.18
CA HIS A 178 -16.71 -22.21 0.96
C HIS A 178 -17.94 -21.37 0.60
N CYS A 179 -17.84 -20.06 0.79
CA CYS A 179 -18.92 -19.10 0.67
C CYS A 179 -18.51 -17.92 -0.22
N LYS A 180 -18.39 -18.18 -1.53
CA LYS A 180 -18.09 -17.15 -2.50
C LYS A 180 -19.20 -16.09 -2.54
N VAL A 181 -18.81 -14.82 -2.44
CA VAL A 181 -19.67 -13.67 -2.70
C VAL A 181 -19.85 -13.51 -4.21
N GLN A 182 -21.09 -13.28 -4.64
CA GLN A 182 -21.49 -13.15 -6.04
C GLN A 182 -22.17 -11.81 -6.36
N GLY A 183 -22.61 -11.08 -5.33
CA GLY A 183 -23.21 -9.76 -5.50
C GLY A 183 -23.16 -8.92 -4.23
N ILE A 184 -23.17 -7.60 -4.41
CA ILE A 184 -23.31 -6.63 -3.33
C ILE A 184 -24.51 -5.76 -3.68
N VAL A 185 -25.49 -5.70 -2.78
CA VAL A 185 -26.68 -4.88 -2.97
C VAL A 185 -26.40 -3.49 -2.43
N VAL A 186 -26.47 -2.49 -3.32
CA VAL A 186 -26.34 -1.07 -2.99
C VAL A 186 -27.70 -0.40 -3.17
N GLU A 187 -28.16 0.31 -2.14
CA GLU A 187 -29.41 1.04 -2.14
C GLU A 187 -29.16 2.47 -1.64
N ASN A 188 -29.65 3.48 -2.38
CA ASN A 188 -29.41 4.89 -2.07
C ASN A 188 -27.93 5.26 -1.87
N GLY A 189 -27.04 4.62 -2.64
CA GLY A 189 -25.59 4.84 -2.58
C GLY A 189 -24.88 4.20 -1.37
N ALA A 190 -25.57 3.35 -0.60
CA ALA A 190 -25.00 2.65 0.56
C ALA A 190 -25.15 1.13 0.45
N VAL A 191 -24.23 0.39 1.07
CA VAL A 191 -24.33 -1.06 1.24
C VAL A 191 -25.64 -1.44 1.94
N LYS A 192 -26.28 -2.52 1.49
CA LYS A 192 -27.51 -3.05 2.08
C LYS A 192 -27.48 -4.56 2.35
N ALA A 193 -26.81 -5.33 1.50
CA ALA A 193 -26.69 -6.78 1.65
C ALA A 193 -25.55 -7.35 0.79
N VAL A 194 -25.15 -8.58 1.09
CA VAL A 194 -24.24 -9.39 0.28
C VAL A 194 -24.94 -10.66 -0.16
N ASP A 195 -24.89 -10.95 -1.46
CA ASP A 195 -25.37 -12.18 -2.08
C ASP A 195 -24.22 -13.18 -2.22
N THR A 196 -24.44 -14.41 -1.74
CA THR A 196 -23.44 -15.49 -1.73
C THR A 196 -24.01 -16.77 -2.33
N VAL A 197 -23.13 -17.72 -2.65
CA VAL A 197 -23.51 -19.08 -3.05
C VAL A 197 -24.32 -19.84 -1.99
N LYS A 198 -24.34 -19.38 -0.73
CA LYS A 198 -25.07 -19.99 0.40
C LYS A 198 -26.33 -19.21 0.81
N GLY A 199 -26.65 -18.11 0.12
CA GLY A 199 -27.76 -17.23 0.43
C GLY A 199 -27.34 -15.78 0.69
N ARG A 200 -28.32 -14.93 0.96
CA ARG A 200 -28.12 -13.50 1.22
C ARG A 200 -27.86 -13.24 2.71
N VAL A 201 -26.97 -12.29 2.98
CA VAL A 201 -26.75 -11.70 4.30
C VAL A 201 -27.10 -10.22 4.22
N TRP A 202 -28.09 -9.76 5.00
CA TRP A 202 -28.36 -8.33 5.15
C TRP A 202 -27.27 -7.69 6.01
N CYS A 203 -26.78 -6.52 5.63
CA CYS A 203 -25.72 -5.85 6.38
C CYS A 203 -25.66 -4.34 6.16
N GLU A 204 -25.03 -3.67 7.12
CA GLU A 204 -24.81 -2.23 7.11
C GLU A 204 -23.45 -1.88 6.52
N VAL A 205 -22.43 -2.74 6.70
CA VAL A 205 -21.05 -2.51 6.27
C VAL A 205 -20.51 -3.73 5.52
N VAL A 206 -19.76 -3.47 4.45
CA VAL A 206 -18.93 -4.48 3.75
C VAL A 206 -17.48 -4.06 3.77
N VAL A 207 -16.58 -5.01 4.06
CA VAL A 207 -15.13 -4.82 3.98
C VAL A 207 -14.53 -5.78 2.97
N ASN A 208 -14.02 -5.24 1.87
CA ASN A 208 -13.36 -6.00 0.81
C ASN A 208 -11.90 -6.26 1.18
N CYS A 209 -11.64 -7.45 1.74
CA CYS A 209 -10.32 -7.98 2.06
C CYS A 209 -9.91 -9.11 1.11
N GLY A 210 -10.43 -9.10 -0.13
CA GLY A 210 -10.33 -10.22 -1.08
C GLY A 210 -8.96 -10.42 -1.74
N GLY A 211 -7.88 -9.78 -1.25
CA GLY A 211 -6.55 -9.90 -1.82
C GLY A 211 -6.54 -9.58 -3.32
N GLN A 212 -6.06 -10.51 -4.14
CA GLN A 212 -6.08 -10.36 -5.61
C GLN A 212 -7.48 -10.26 -6.22
N TRP A 213 -8.50 -10.84 -5.58
CA TRP A 213 -9.90 -10.74 -6.02
C TRP A 213 -10.55 -9.40 -5.65
N ALA A 214 -9.84 -8.50 -4.95
CA ALA A 214 -10.42 -7.25 -4.49
C ALA A 214 -10.97 -6.38 -5.63
N ARG A 215 -10.36 -6.43 -6.82
CA ARG A 215 -10.89 -5.77 -8.02
C ARG A 215 -12.24 -6.34 -8.46
N GLU A 216 -12.36 -7.66 -8.55
CA GLU A 216 -13.61 -8.34 -8.95
C GLU A 216 -14.72 -8.11 -7.92
N ILE A 217 -14.38 -8.15 -6.62
CA ILE A 217 -15.33 -7.86 -5.53
C ILE A 217 -15.79 -6.40 -5.57
N GLY A 218 -14.87 -5.45 -5.77
CA GLY A 218 -15.21 -4.03 -5.90
C GLY A 218 -16.16 -3.78 -7.08
N ALA A 219 -15.95 -4.47 -8.21
CA ALA A 219 -16.83 -4.36 -9.38
C ALA A 219 -18.29 -4.79 -9.09
N LEU A 220 -18.52 -5.70 -8.14
CA LEU A 220 -19.88 -6.08 -7.70
C LEU A 220 -20.65 -4.91 -7.05
N ALA A 221 -19.94 -3.90 -6.55
CA ALA A 221 -20.51 -2.70 -5.94
C ALA A 221 -20.28 -1.43 -6.78
N GLY A 222 -19.66 -1.53 -7.97
CA GLY A 222 -19.27 -0.36 -8.76
C GLY A 222 -18.07 0.42 -8.20
N VAL A 223 -17.25 -0.19 -7.34
CA VAL A 223 -16.06 0.41 -6.73
C VAL A 223 -14.79 -0.04 -7.49
N PRO A 224 -14.04 0.87 -8.13
CA PRO A 224 -12.78 0.54 -8.78
C PRO A 224 -11.68 0.34 -7.72
N VAL A 225 -11.19 -0.89 -7.57
CA VAL A 225 -10.04 -1.21 -6.70
C VAL A 225 -8.80 -1.46 -7.59
N PRO A 226 -7.80 -0.55 -7.59
CA PRO A 226 -6.63 -0.62 -8.47
C PRO A 226 -5.59 -1.61 -7.96
N VAL A 227 -5.86 -2.91 -8.15
CA VAL A 227 -4.92 -4.00 -7.88
C VAL A 227 -4.60 -4.80 -9.14
N CYS A 228 -3.38 -5.32 -9.23
CA CYS A 228 -2.93 -6.24 -10.26
C CYS A 228 -2.17 -7.40 -9.60
N SER A 229 -2.41 -8.64 -10.07
CA SER A 229 -1.59 -9.78 -9.66
C SER A 229 -0.28 -9.81 -10.44
N VAL A 230 0.82 -10.05 -9.75
CA VAL A 230 2.17 -10.21 -10.32
C VAL A 230 2.75 -11.52 -9.79
N GLU A 231 3.50 -12.23 -10.63
CA GLU A 231 4.27 -13.40 -10.18
C GLU A 231 5.38 -12.95 -9.23
N HIS A 232 5.53 -13.62 -8.08
CA HIS A 232 6.62 -13.41 -7.15
C HIS A 232 7.24 -14.74 -6.74
N GLN A 233 8.57 -14.82 -6.80
CA GLN A 233 9.30 -16.06 -6.60
C GLN A 233 10.28 -16.02 -5.43
N TYR A 234 10.40 -17.15 -4.74
CA TYR A 234 11.48 -17.40 -3.78
C TYR A 234 11.84 -18.89 -3.73
N MET A 235 13.12 -19.18 -3.54
CA MET A 235 13.65 -20.53 -3.39
C MET A 235 13.88 -20.88 -1.92
N ILE A 236 13.72 -22.15 -1.58
CA ILE A 236 14.09 -22.73 -0.28
C ILE A 236 15.28 -23.67 -0.51
N SER A 237 16.38 -23.43 0.20
CA SER A 237 17.56 -24.30 0.13
C SER A 237 17.44 -25.51 1.06
N GLU A 238 18.29 -26.51 0.86
CA GLU A 238 18.61 -27.51 1.88
C GLU A 238 19.30 -26.87 3.10
N PRO A 239 19.40 -27.58 4.24
CA PRO A 239 20.06 -27.05 5.44
C PRO A 239 21.51 -26.64 5.19
N ILE A 240 21.90 -25.47 5.73
CA ILE A 240 23.22 -24.88 5.57
C ILE A 240 23.90 -24.76 6.94
N PRO A 241 25.11 -25.31 7.14
CA PRO A 241 25.85 -25.14 8.38
C PRO A 241 26.01 -23.66 8.75
N GLY A 242 25.62 -23.30 9.97
CA GLY A 242 25.68 -21.92 10.47
C GLY A 242 24.35 -21.15 10.34
N VAL A 243 23.37 -21.64 9.57
CA VAL A 243 22.02 -21.08 9.62
C VAL A 243 21.31 -21.58 10.88
N HIS A 244 20.85 -20.65 11.71
CA HIS A 244 20.13 -20.95 12.95
C HIS A 244 18.85 -20.11 13.06
N ARG A 245 17.96 -20.55 13.94
CA ARG A 245 16.59 -20.00 14.07
C ARG A 245 16.51 -18.52 14.44
N ASP A 246 17.59 -17.95 14.96
CA ASP A 246 17.71 -16.56 15.41
C ASP A 246 18.58 -15.73 14.46
N LEU A 247 18.99 -16.29 13.32
CA LEU A 247 19.63 -15.52 12.26
C LEU A 247 18.64 -14.41 11.86
N PRO A 248 19.09 -13.15 11.73
CA PRO A 248 18.19 -12.06 11.32
C PRO A 248 17.48 -12.34 9.99
N THR A 249 16.66 -11.41 9.51
CA THR A 249 16.32 -11.35 8.08
C THR A 249 17.32 -10.46 7.35
N LEU A 250 17.68 -10.77 6.10
CA LEU A 250 18.63 -9.98 5.30
C LEU A 250 17.91 -9.41 4.08
N ARG A 251 18.19 -8.15 3.76
CA ARG A 251 17.83 -7.53 2.49
C ARG A 251 19.06 -6.86 1.90
N ASP A 252 19.34 -7.17 0.65
CA ASP A 252 20.31 -6.46 -0.18
C ASP A 252 19.56 -5.79 -1.34
N PRO A 253 19.05 -4.55 -1.15
CA PRO A 253 18.34 -3.84 -2.20
C PRO A 253 19.20 -3.58 -3.44
N ASP A 254 20.52 -3.42 -3.28
CA ASP A 254 21.41 -3.14 -4.40
C ASP A 254 21.67 -4.40 -5.26
N LYS A 255 21.38 -5.59 -4.72
CA LYS A 255 21.32 -6.87 -5.44
C LYS A 255 19.91 -7.42 -5.62
N LEU A 256 18.88 -6.62 -5.33
CA LEU A 256 17.46 -6.95 -5.50
C LEU A 256 16.96 -8.20 -4.72
N VAL A 257 17.69 -8.66 -3.71
CA VAL A 257 17.42 -9.95 -3.03
C VAL A 257 17.17 -9.81 -1.53
N TYR A 258 16.49 -10.80 -0.96
CA TYR A 258 16.25 -10.95 0.46
C TYR A 258 16.43 -12.40 0.90
N PHE A 259 16.73 -12.58 2.19
CA PHE A 259 16.95 -13.88 2.81
C PHE A 259 16.29 -13.94 4.18
N LYS A 260 15.85 -15.13 4.56
CA LYS A 260 15.53 -15.48 5.95
C LYS A 260 15.87 -16.95 6.21
N GLU A 261 16.01 -17.32 7.47
CA GLU A 261 16.09 -18.73 7.85
C GLU A 261 14.77 -19.47 7.52
N GLU A 262 14.91 -20.69 7.01
CA GLU A 262 13.82 -21.64 6.77
C GLU A 262 14.31 -23.08 7.03
N VAL A 263 13.94 -23.66 8.18
CA VAL A 263 14.24 -25.05 8.57
C VAL A 263 15.75 -25.37 8.51
N GLY A 264 16.57 -24.45 9.00
CA GLY A 264 18.03 -24.55 8.96
C GLY A 264 18.66 -24.34 7.58
N GLY A 265 17.87 -24.06 6.54
CA GLY A 265 18.31 -23.52 5.25
C GLY A 265 17.90 -22.05 5.09
N LEU A 266 17.98 -21.54 3.87
CA LEU A 266 17.57 -20.17 3.54
C LEU A 266 16.37 -20.16 2.60
N CYS A 267 15.41 -19.29 2.90
CA CYS A 267 14.45 -18.79 1.94
C CYS A 267 15.06 -17.56 1.28
N MET A 268 15.35 -17.64 -0.03
CA MET A 268 15.92 -16.56 -0.85
C MET A 268 14.91 -16.12 -1.90
N GLY A 269 14.58 -14.84 -1.96
CA GLY A 269 13.73 -14.28 -3.00
C GLY A 269 14.20 -12.89 -3.40
N GLY A 270 13.53 -12.28 -4.37
CA GLY A 270 13.88 -10.94 -4.84
C GLY A 270 12.82 -10.33 -5.73
N TYR A 271 13.12 -9.16 -6.28
CA TYR A 271 12.22 -8.45 -7.20
C TYR A 271 12.94 -8.20 -8.50
N GLU A 272 12.51 -8.91 -9.54
CA GLU A 272 13.07 -8.84 -10.88
C GLU A 272 12.74 -7.50 -11.55
N PRO A 273 13.66 -6.91 -12.32
CA PRO A 273 13.41 -5.66 -13.06
C PRO A 273 12.43 -5.85 -14.23
N ASN A 274 12.10 -7.09 -14.60
CA ASN A 274 11.22 -7.48 -15.70
C ASN A 274 10.01 -8.30 -15.18
N PRO A 275 9.12 -7.73 -14.35
CA PRO A 275 8.03 -8.47 -13.72
C PRO A 275 7.02 -9.05 -14.71
N ILE A 276 6.43 -10.18 -14.31
CA ILE A 276 5.43 -10.91 -15.10
C ILE A 276 4.04 -10.69 -14.49
N PRO A 277 3.11 -10.01 -15.18
CA PRO A 277 1.75 -9.88 -14.69
C PRO A 277 1.01 -11.22 -14.80
N TRP A 278 0.25 -11.57 -13.77
CA TRP A 278 -0.60 -12.74 -13.78
C TRP A 278 -2.08 -12.39 -14.01
N ALA A 279 -2.88 -13.38 -14.41
CA ALA A 279 -4.33 -13.27 -14.56
C ALA A 279 -4.82 -12.07 -15.41
N VAL A 280 -4.06 -11.70 -16.43
CA VAL A 280 -4.32 -10.57 -17.35
C VAL A 280 -5.75 -10.59 -17.94
N LYS A 281 -6.31 -11.78 -18.17
CA LYS A 281 -7.63 -12.00 -18.79
C LYS A 281 -8.73 -12.33 -17.77
N GLY A 282 -8.45 -12.19 -16.47
CA GLY A 282 -9.34 -12.59 -15.38
C GLY A 282 -8.71 -13.67 -14.49
N LEU A 283 -9.10 -13.68 -13.22
CA LEU A 283 -8.65 -14.70 -12.28
C LEU A 283 -9.37 -16.02 -12.54
N PRO A 284 -8.66 -17.16 -12.48
CA PRO A 284 -9.31 -18.46 -12.58
C PRO A 284 -10.30 -18.68 -11.42
N GLU A 285 -11.46 -19.27 -11.72
CA GLU A 285 -12.53 -19.54 -10.75
C GLU A 285 -12.04 -20.42 -9.58
N HIS A 286 -11.17 -21.39 -9.88
CA HIS A 286 -10.64 -22.37 -8.93
C HIS A 286 -9.12 -22.17 -8.78
N PHE A 287 -8.75 -21.26 -7.88
CA PHE A 287 -7.37 -20.99 -7.50
C PHE A 287 -7.30 -20.72 -6.00
N ASP A 288 -7.06 -21.81 -5.27
CA ASP A 288 -7.10 -21.90 -3.81
C ASP A 288 -5.98 -22.83 -3.39
N PHE A 289 -5.08 -22.39 -2.51
CA PHE A 289 -3.86 -23.15 -2.14
C PHE A 289 -3.05 -23.66 -3.35
N GLN A 290 -3.03 -22.86 -4.41
CA GLN A 290 -2.29 -23.16 -5.63
C GLN A 290 -1.13 -22.18 -5.80
N LEU A 291 -0.07 -22.69 -6.40
CA LEU A 291 1.07 -21.93 -6.88
C LEU A 291 1.04 -21.93 -8.40
N LEU A 292 1.72 -20.96 -8.99
CA LEU A 292 2.04 -20.96 -10.41
C LEU A 292 3.15 -21.97 -10.69
N PRO A 293 3.31 -22.43 -11.94
CA PRO A 293 4.47 -23.20 -12.33
C PRO A 293 5.77 -22.47 -11.96
N GLU A 294 6.74 -23.22 -11.47
CA GLU A 294 8.09 -22.74 -11.20
C GLU A 294 8.71 -22.15 -12.48
N ASN A 295 9.34 -20.98 -12.39
CA ASN A 295 9.97 -20.31 -13.53
C ASN A 295 11.45 -20.00 -13.22
N PHE A 296 12.27 -21.05 -13.26
CA PHE A 296 13.71 -20.97 -13.01
C PHE A 296 14.44 -20.04 -13.98
N ASP A 297 14.05 -20.03 -15.25
CA ASP A 297 14.67 -19.18 -16.28
C ASP A 297 14.51 -17.69 -15.93
N HIS A 298 13.33 -17.29 -15.45
CA HIS A 298 13.08 -15.92 -14.99
C HIS A 298 13.78 -15.62 -13.66
N PHE A 299 13.82 -16.60 -12.75
CA PHE A 299 14.43 -16.44 -11.42
C PHE A 299 15.97 -16.42 -11.46
N GLN A 300 16.59 -16.91 -12.54
CA GLN A 300 18.04 -17.07 -12.65
C GLN A 300 18.82 -15.76 -12.39
N ASP A 301 18.33 -14.63 -12.90
CA ASP A 301 18.99 -13.33 -12.73
C ASP A 301 19.13 -12.98 -11.23
N LEU A 302 18.11 -13.27 -10.42
CA LEU A 302 18.15 -13.07 -8.97
C LEU A 302 19.07 -14.09 -8.28
N VAL A 303 19.14 -15.32 -8.78
CA VAL A 303 20.07 -16.34 -8.26
C VAL A 303 21.51 -15.89 -8.45
N GLU A 304 21.87 -15.36 -9.61
CA GLU A 304 23.23 -14.84 -9.86
C GLU A 304 23.61 -13.71 -8.89
N LEU A 305 22.67 -12.78 -8.66
CA LEU A 305 22.85 -11.70 -7.68
C LEU A 305 22.94 -12.22 -6.24
N ALA A 306 22.12 -13.20 -5.88
CA ALA A 306 22.14 -13.83 -4.56
C ALA A 306 23.43 -14.59 -4.29
N LEU A 307 23.95 -15.34 -5.27
CA LEU A 307 25.23 -16.06 -5.16
C LEU A 307 26.39 -15.11 -4.91
N ALA A 308 26.36 -13.92 -5.51
CA ALA A 308 27.36 -12.88 -5.24
C ALA A 308 27.27 -12.30 -3.82
N ARG A 309 26.16 -12.47 -3.09
CA ARG A 309 26.02 -12.07 -1.69
C ARG A 309 26.22 -13.24 -0.73
N VAL A 310 25.72 -14.43 -1.04
CA VAL A 310 25.73 -15.62 -0.19
C VAL A 310 26.25 -16.82 -1.02
N PRO A 311 27.58 -16.95 -1.19
CA PRO A 311 28.16 -17.92 -2.13
C PRO A 311 27.84 -19.39 -1.83
N VAL A 312 27.62 -19.73 -0.55
CA VAL A 312 27.28 -21.10 -0.13
C VAL A 312 26.01 -21.64 -0.79
N LEU A 313 25.11 -20.76 -1.29
CA LEU A 313 23.95 -21.19 -2.08
C LEU A 313 24.32 -21.91 -3.38
N GLY A 314 25.54 -21.72 -3.89
CA GLY A 314 26.05 -22.41 -5.09
C GLY A 314 26.48 -23.86 -4.83
N GLU A 315 26.55 -24.25 -3.56
CA GLU A 315 27.02 -25.58 -3.12
C GLU A 315 25.89 -26.44 -2.52
N VAL A 316 24.69 -25.88 -2.37
CA VAL A 316 23.57 -26.46 -1.61
C VAL A 316 22.39 -26.76 -2.53
N GLY A 317 21.68 -27.86 -2.28
CA GLY A 317 20.51 -28.23 -3.06
C GLY A 317 19.33 -27.25 -2.90
N VAL A 318 18.47 -27.20 -3.91
CA VAL A 318 17.20 -26.46 -3.86
C VAL A 318 16.09 -27.44 -3.49
N GLN A 319 15.40 -27.20 -2.36
CA GLN A 319 14.25 -28.00 -1.96
C GLN A 319 13.02 -27.66 -2.79
N LYS A 320 12.78 -26.38 -3.04
CA LYS A 320 11.61 -25.90 -3.77
C LYS A 320 11.80 -24.49 -4.31
N LEU A 321 11.26 -24.22 -5.49
CA LEU A 321 10.99 -22.87 -5.96
C LEU A 321 9.50 -22.59 -5.78
N ILE A 322 9.16 -21.50 -5.11
CA ILE A 322 7.78 -21.05 -4.96
C ILE A 322 7.55 -19.95 -5.98
N ASN A 323 6.51 -20.08 -6.79
CA ASN A 323 5.99 -19.01 -7.63
C ASN A 323 4.54 -18.72 -7.23
N GLY A 324 4.31 -17.62 -6.54
CA GLY A 324 3.02 -17.23 -5.99
C GLY A 324 2.51 -15.93 -6.62
N PRO A 325 1.21 -15.85 -6.97
CA PRO A 325 0.65 -14.58 -7.41
C PRO A 325 0.36 -13.68 -6.21
N GLU A 326 0.78 -12.43 -6.31
CA GLU A 326 0.59 -11.43 -5.27
C GLU A 326 -0.07 -10.16 -5.81
N ALA A 327 -0.92 -9.54 -4.98
CA ALA A 327 -1.62 -8.33 -5.36
C ALA A 327 -0.77 -7.08 -5.08
N PHE A 328 -0.39 -6.41 -6.16
CA PHE A 328 0.31 -5.12 -6.14
C PHE A 328 -0.61 -3.98 -6.60
N THR A 329 -0.15 -2.76 -6.33
CA THR A 329 -0.85 -1.51 -6.61
C THR A 329 0.02 -0.56 -7.44
N PRO A 330 -0.58 0.37 -8.20
CA PRO A 330 0.14 1.31 -9.07
C PRO A 330 1.08 2.31 -8.38
N ASP A 331 1.16 2.33 -7.05
CA ASP A 331 2.01 3.26 -6.29
C ASP A 331 2.81 2.58 -5.18
N GLY A 332 2.88 1.23 -5.20
CA GLY A 332 3.60 0.43 -4.21
C GLY A 332 3.03 0.47 -2.78
N ASN A 333 1.88 1.10 -2.55
CA ASN A 333 1.23 1.18 -1.23
C ASN A 333 -0.10 0.44 -1.19
N PHE A 334 -0.39 -0.21 -0.06
CA PHE A 334 -1.68 -0.89 0.11
C PHE A 334 -2.87 0.09 0.17
N ILE A 335 -4.07 -0.47 0.11
CA ILE A 335 -5.32 0.27 0.01
C ILE A 335 -6.16 -0.01 1.25
N LEU A 336 -6.45 1.03 2.02
CA LEU A 336 -7.35 1.06 3.16
C LEU A 336 -8.46 2.12 2.95
N GLY A 337 -9.61 1.89 3.58
CA GLY A 337 -10.60 2.94 3.81
C GLY A 337 -11.92 2.76 3.07
N GLU A 338 -12.84 3.68 3.35
CA GLU A 338 -14.17 3.72 2.74
C GLU A 338 -14.08 4.23 1.29
N ALA A 339 -14.67 3.47 0.38
CA ALA A 339 -14.69 3.82 -1.04
C ALA A 339 -15.63 5.00 -1.31
N PRO A 340 -15.19 6.02 -2.06
CA PRO A 340 -15.98 7.22 -2.27
C PRO A 340 -17.25 7.01 -3.12
N GLN A 341 -17.37 5.88 -3.80
CA GLN A 341 -18.52 5.56 -4.66
C GLN A 341 -19.70 4.96 -3.88
N VAL A 342 -19.44 4.27 -2.77
CA VAL A 342 -20.46 3.52 -2.02
C VAL A 342 -20.22 3.66 -0.53
N LYS A 343 -21.17 4.28 0.16
CA LYS A 343 -21.15 4.41 1.62
C LYS A 343 -21.17 3.05 2.29
N ASN A 344 -20.37 2.92 3.35
CA ASN A 344 -20.13 1.72 4.14
C ASN A 344 -19.47 0.56 3.37
N PHE A 345 -18.83 0.83 2.23
CA PHE A 345 -17.98 -0.14 1.52
C PHE A 345 -16.51 0.18 1.75
N TYR A 346 -15.84 -0.61 2.60
CA TYR A 346 -14.44 -0.45 2.94
C TYR A 346 -13.56 -1.39 2.11
N VAL A 347 -12.32 -1.01 1.87
CA VAL A 347 -11.32 -1.81 1.16
C VAL A 347 -10.09 -2.02 2.04
N GLY A 348 -9.56 -3.24 2.05
CA GLY A 348 -8.30 -3.64 2.67
C GLY A 348 -7.55 -4.58 1.74
N ALA A 349 -6.81 -4.06 0.76
CA ALA A 349 -6.24 -4.87 -0.32
C ALA A 349 -4.91 -4.32 -0.88
N GLY A 350 -4.28 -5.09 -1.79
CA GLY A 350 -3.10 -4.65 -2.54
C GLY A 350 -1.83 -4.50 -1.72
N PHE A 351 -1.46 -5.51 -0.93
CA PHE A 351 -0.41 -5.38 0.09
C PHE A 351 1.05 -5.46 -0.41
N ASN A 352 1.29 -5.51 -1.73
CA ASN A 352 2.61 -5.36 -2.35
C ASN A 352 3.72 -6.19 -1.66
N ALA A 353 3.48 -7.48 -1.41
CA ALA A 353 4.44 -8.38 -0.76
C ALA A 353 4.87 -8.06 0.68
N TYR A 354 4.13 -7.21 1.40
CA TYR A 354 4.31 -7.04 2.85
C TYR A 354 3.02 -7.17 3.66
N GLY A 355 2.03 -7.92 3.15
CA GLY A 355 0.74 -8.16 3.82
C GLY A 355 0.85 -8.79 5.20
N ILE A 356 1.85 -9.65 5.44
CA ILE A 356 2.12 -10.19 6.78
C ILE A 356 2.70 -9.11 7.69
N ALA A 357 3.62 -8.28 7.20
CA ALA A 357 4.18 -7.21 8.02
C ALA A 357 3.13 -6.15 8.39
N ALA A 358 2.23 -5.78 7.47
CA ALA A 358 1.21 -4.76 7.70
C ALA A 358 -0.11 -5.29 8.28
N GLY A 359 -0.37 -6.60 8.24
CA GLY A 359 -1.68 -7.19 8.49
C GLY A 359 -2.30 -6.85 9.84
N GLY A 360 -1.51 -6.88 10.91
CA GLY A 360 -1.94 -6.49 12.26
C GLY A 360 -2.43 -5.03 12.30
N GLY A 361 -1.55 -4.09 11.99
CA GLY A 361 -1.86 -2.65 12.00
C GLY A 361 -2.95 -2.25 11.01
N ALA A 362 -2.93 -2.79 9.80
CA ALA A 362 -3.94 -2.50 8.78
C ALA A 362 -5.34 -2.97 9.23
N GLY A 363 -5.45 -4.17 9.81
CA GLY A 363 -6.72 -4.67 10.33
C GLY A 363 -7.23 -3.87 11.53
N ARG A 364 -6.34 -3.42 12.43
CA ARG A 364 -6.70 -2.48 13.51
C ARG A 364 -7.25 -1.18 12.94
N ALA A 365 -6.52 -0.59 12.00
CA ALA A 365 -6.88 0.68 11.40
C ALA A 365 -8.25 0.62 10.71
N LEU A 366 -8.54 -0.45 9.97
CA LEU A 366 -9.85 -0.67 9.36
C LEU A 366 -10.95 -0.83 10.41
N ALA A 367 -10.72 -1.64 11.44
CA ALA A 367 -11.72 -1.87 12.48
C ALA A 367 -12.08 -0.58 13.24
N GLU A 368 -11.07 0.19 13.64
CA GLU A 368 -11.26 1.48 14.31
C GLU A 368 -11.95 2.49 13.38
N TRP A 369 -11.63 2.50 12.08
CA TRP A 369 -12.27 3.36 11.11
C TRP A 369 -13.74 2.99 10.89
N ILE A 370 -14.07 1.70 10.77
CA ILE A 370 -15.44 1.22 10.62
C ILE A 370 -16.30 1.63 11.83
N GLU A 371 -15.79 1.44 13.04
CA GLU A 371 -16.54 1.75 14.26
C GLU A 371 -16.69 3.26 14.49
N ALA A 372 -15.63 4.04 14.26
CA ALA A 372 -15.64 5.48 14.53
C ALA A 372 -16.16 6.34 13.36
N GLY A 373 -16.29 5.77 12.15
CA GLY A 373 -16.61 6.48 10.91
C GLY A 373 -15.48 7.39 10.40
N VAL A 374 -14.30 7.36 11.03
CA VAL A 374 -13.14 8.22 10.72
C VAL A 374 -11.85 7.43 10.94
N PRO A 375 -10.78 7.69 10.15
CA PRO A 375 -9.53 6.95 10.33
C PRO A 375 -8.91 7.29 11.70
N PRO A 376 -8.27 6.32 12.38
CA PRO A 376 -7.71 6.52 13.73
C PRO A 376 -6.46 7.40 13.74
N MET A 377 -5.85 7.59 12.58
CA MET A 377 -4.67 8.43 12.35
C MET A 377 -4.68 8.91 10.89
N ASP A 378 -3.72 9.73 10.49
CA ASP A 378 -3.54 10.08 9.08
C ASP A 378 -3.10 8.83 8.28
N LEU A 379 -4.00 8.35 7.41
CA LEU A 379 -3.78 7.19 6.55
C LEU A 379 -3.74 7.58 5.07
N TRP A 380 -3.54 8.85 4.73
CA TRP A 380 -3.52 9.34 3.35
C TRP A 380 -2.64 8.52 2.38
N PRO A 381 -1.42 8.07 2.75
CA PRO A 381 -0.59 7.26 1.86
C PRO A 381 -1.22 5.94 1.41
N VAL A 382 -2.21 5.44 2.16
CA VAL A 382 -2.89 4.17 1.91
C VAL A 382 -4.40 4.32 1.72
N ASP A 383 -4.94 5.54 1.80
CA ASP A 383 -6.36 5.81 1.62
C ASP A 383 -6.80 5.52 0.18
N ILE A 384 -7.93 4.84 -0.02
CA ILE A 384 -8.49 4.55 -1.35
C ILE A 384 -8.84 5.82 -2.15
N ARG A 385 -9.15 6.92 -1.47
CA ARG A 385 -9.50 8.22 -2.08
C ARG A 385 -8.30 8.92 -2.70
N ARG A 386 -7.07 8.40 -2.55
CA ARG A 386 -5.91 8.86 -3.32
C ARG A 386 -6.00 8.48 -4.80
N PHE A 387 -6.86 7.52 -5.15
CA PHE A 387 -7.13 7.14 -6.52
C PHE A 387 -8.35 7.89 -7.11
N HIS A 388 -8.44 7.91 -8.44
CA HIS A 388 -9.50 8.57 -9.21
C HIS A 388 -10.06 7.61 -10.24
N ASP A 389 -11.17 7.96 -10.92
CA ASP A 389 -11.91 7.07 -11.82
C ASP A 389 -11.04 6.38 -12.88
N HIS A 390 -10.06 7.10 -13.43
CA HIS A 390 -9.15 6.54 -14.43
C HIS A 390 -8.22 5.44 -13.90
N HIS A 391 -8.00 5.36 -12.59
CA HIS A 391 -7.29 4.23 -11.97
C HIS A 391 -8.17 2.97 -11.91
N GLY A 392 -9.43 3.03 -12.36
CA GLY A 392 -10.22 1.85 -12.70
C GLY A 392 -9.76 1.14 -13.97
N ASP A 393 -8.96 1.79 -14.83
CA ASP A 393 -8.46 1.25 -16.10
C ASP A 393 -7.44 0.11 -15.85
N PRO A 394 -7.78 -1.17 -16.14
CA PRO A 394 -6.91 -2.29 -15.82
C PRO A 394 -5.59 -2.30 -16.61
N GLN A 395 -5.55 -1.67 -17.79
CA GLN A 395 -4.30 -1.58 -18.55
C GLN A 395 -3.35 -0.60 -17.87
N TRP A 396 -3.85 0.60 -17.54
CA TRP A 396 -3.07 1.61 -16.81
C TRP A 396 -2.56 1.07 -15.46
N VAL A 397 -3.45 0.44 -14.69
CA VAL A 397 -3.11 -0.16 -13.39
C VAL A 397 -1.98 -1.16 -13.56
N ARG A 398 -2.05 -2.04 -14.55
CA ARG A 398 -1.02 -3.06 -14.79
C ARG A 398 0.31 -2.44 -15.20
N GLU A 399 0.32 -1.58 -16.22
CA GLU A 399 1.55 -0.94 -16.72
C GLU A 399 2.30 -0.23 -15.58
N ARG A 400 1.58 0.56 -14.78
CA ARG A 400 2.18 1.27 -13.64
C ARG A 400 2.56 0.34 -12.48
N THR A 401 1.75 -0.67 -12.18
CA THR A 401 2.08 -1.65 -11.12
C THR A 401 3.35 -2.43 -11.45
N LEU A 402 3.57 -2.80 -12.70
CA LEU A 402 4.79 -3.50 -13.13
C LEU A 402 6.03 -2.62 -12.96
N GLU A 403 5.95 -1.33 -13.24
CA GLU A 403 7.04 -0.40 -12.93
C GLU A 403 7.35 -0.35 -11.43
N HIS A 404 6.33 -0.25 -10.58
CA HIS A 404 6.51 -0.22 -9.11
C HIS A 404 7.02 -1.54 -8.53
N TYR A 405 6.65 -2.69 -9.10
CA TYR A 405 7.28 -3.97 -8.73
C TYR A 405 8.76 -3.95 -9.08
N ALA A 406 9.12 -3.57 -10.32
CA ALA A 406 10.51 -3.52 -10.76
C ALA A 406 11.35 -2.54 -9.90
N LYS A 407 10.72 -1.46 -9.41
CA LYS A 407 11.34 -0.45 -8.53
C LYS A 407 11.35 -0.85 -7.04
N HIS A 408 10.87 -2.02 -6.63
CA HIS A 408 10.71 -2.36 -5.21
C HIS A 408 12.00 -2.21 -4.39
N TYR A 409 13.15 -2.51 -5.00
CA TYR A 409 14.47 -2.39 -4.36
C TYR A 409 15.40 -1.34 -4.99
N THR A 410 14.93 -0.58 -5.98
CA THR A 410 15.73 0.52 -6.51
C THR A 410 15.94 1.61 -5.44
N MET A 411 16.84 2.55 -5.72
CA MET A 411 16.98 3.72 -4.85
C MET A 411 15.65 4.48 -4.81
N SER A 412 15.16 4.84 -3.63
CA SER A 412 13.99 5.72 -3.52
C SER A 412 14.45 7.17 -3.60
N TRP A 413 14.61 7.69 -4.82
CA TRP A 413 15.11 9.04 -4.98
C TRP A 413 14.07 10.10 -4.58
N PRO A 414 14.48 11.21 -3.96
CA PRO A 414 13.58 12.33 -3.75
C PRO A 414 13.06 12.87 -5.10
N GLN A 415 11.74 13.07 -5.20
CA GLN A 415 11.08 13.61 -6.40
C GLN A 415 11.18 12.70 -7.64
N GLU A 416 11.43 11.40 -7.46
CA GLU A 416 11.41 10.45 -8.56
C GLU A 416 10.05 10.43 -9.25
N GLU A 417 10.07 10.58 -10.57
CA GLU A 417 8.92 10.46 -11.44
C GLU A 417 8.86 9.05 -12.03
N ASP A 418 7.64 8.59 -12.30
CA ASP A 418 7.38 7.34 -12.98
C ASP A 418 7.34 7.55 -14.50
N ASP A 419 7.80 6.54 -15.25
CA ASP A 419 7.91 6.57 -16.70
C ASP A 419 6.71 5.92 -17.40
N SER A 420 6.12 4.88 -16.79
CA SER A 420 5.06 4.09 -17.42
C SER A 420 3.71 4.82 -17.46
N ALA A 421 2.82 4.38 -18.35
CA ALA A 421 1.43 4.82 -18.41
C ALA A 421 1.23 6.34 -18.57
N ARG A 422 2.19 7.00 -19.25
CA ARG A 422 2.23 8.44 -19.54
C ARG A 422 2.42 8.72 -21.04
N PRO A 423 1.89 9.84 -21.57
CA PRO A 423 1.03 10.80 -20.89
C PRO A 423 -0.43 10.32 -20.79
N ARG A 424 -1.10 10.57 -19.66
CA ARG A 424 -2.52 10.17 -19.47
C ARG A 424 -3.50 11.33 -19.65
N ARG A 425 -3.24 12.49 -19.05
CA ARG A 425 -4.04 13.71 -19.16
C ARG A 425 -3.11 14.88 -19.45
N MET A 426 -3.41 15.60 -20.52
CA MET A 426 -2.61 16.72 -20.98
C MET A 426 -3.42 18.00 -20.90
N SER A 427 -2.79 19.10 -20.49
CA SER A 427 -3.42 20.41 -20.62
C SER A 427 -3.49 20.83 -22.09
N PRO A 428 -4.35 21.80 -22.44
CA PRO A 428 -4.33 22.42 -23.77
C PRO A 428 -2.99 23.08 -24.14
N LEU A 429 -2.10 23.30 -23.16
CA LEU A 429 -0.79 23.90 -23.37
C LEU A 429 0.33 22.87 -23.53
N TYR A 430 0.08 21.58 -23.29
CA TYR A 430 1.10 20.53 -23.22
C TYR A 430 2.12 20.60 -24.37
N ALA A 431 1.68 20.49 -25.63
CA ALA A 431 2.58 20.50 -26.79
C ALA A 431 3.40 21.80 -26.91
N ARG A 432 2.83 22.94 -26.51
CA ARG A 432 3.53 24.22 -26.51
C ARG A 432 4.57 24.28 -25.40
N LEU A 433 4.27 23.76 -24.22
CA LEU A 433 5.21 23.72 -23.10
C LEU A 433 6.35 22.73 -23.38
N GLU A 434 6.03 21.58 -23.94
CA GLU A 434 6.99 20.59 -24.42
C GLU A 434 7.96 21.19 -25.45
N SER A 435 7.46 21.94 -26.45
CA SER A 435 8.31 22.62 -27.43
C SER A 435 9.21 23.72 -26.82
N LYS A 436 8.88 24.19 -25.62
CA LYS A 436 9.61 25.22 -24.88
C LYS A 436 10.59 24.64 -23.86
N GLY A 437 10.81 23.32 -23.89
CA GLY A 437 11.78 22.68 -23.01
C GLY A 437 11.21 22.18 -21.69
N ALA A 438 9.89 22.10 -21.53
CA ALA A 438 9.29 21.53 -20.32
C ALA A 438 9.79 20.09 -20.09
N VAL A 439 10.15 19.80 -18.85
CA VAL A 439 10.36 18.47 -18.30
C VAL A 439 9.17 18.18 -17.39
N PHE A 440 8.41 17.14 -17.72
CA PHE A 440 7.12 16.88 -17.10
C PHE A 440 7.22 15.87 -15.97
N GLY A 441 6.54 16.17 -14.87
CA GLY A 441 6.12 15.19 -13.86
C GLY A 441 4.64 14.84 -13.98
N GLU A 442 4.20 13.84 -13.21
CA GLU A 442 2.83 13.36 -13.23
C GLU A 442 2.13 13.52 -11.88
N LYS A 443 0.88 13.99 -11.90
CA LYS A 443 0.00 13.94 -10.73
C LYS A 443 -1.46 13.68 -11.11
N MET A 444 -2.06 12.62 -10.58
CA MET A 444 -3.46 12.23 -10.85
C MET A 444 -3.80 12.16 -12.36
N GLY A 445 -2.87 11.57 -13.10
CA GLY A 445 -2.84 11.40 -14.54
C GLY A 445 -2.39 12.64 -15.31
N TRP A 446 -2.24 13.82 -14.66
CA TRP A 446 -1.87 15.05 -15.35
C TRP A 446 -0.37 15.19 -15.56
N GLU A 447 0.02 15.44 -16.80
CA GLU A 447 1.34 15.94 -17.15
C GLU A 447 1.48 17.40 -16.73
N ARG A 448 2.45 17.68 -15.84
CA ARG A 448 2.72 19.00 -15.30
C ARG A 448 4.19 19.35 -15.49
N PRO A 449 4.54 20.53 -16.05
CA PRO A 449 5.94 20.93 -16.10
C PRO A 449 6.49 21.05 -14.67
N ASN A 450 7.52 20.26 -14.36
CA ASN A 450 8.28 20.38 -13.12
C ASN A 450 9.30 21.52 -13.25
N TRP A 451 9.92 21.65 -14.42
CA TRP A 451 10.88 22.71 -14.76
C TRP A 451 11.06 22.81 -16.29
N PHE A 452 11.79 23.83 -16.76
CA PHE A 452 12.09 24.09 -18.16
C PHE A 452 13.60 24.09 -18.42
N ALA A 453 14.02 23.19 -19.30
CA ALA A 453 15.40 23.13 -19.78
C ALA A 453 15.70 24.23 -20.79
N SER A 454 16.87 24.85 -20.66
CA SER A 454 17.42 25.77 -21.65
C SER A 454 18.00 25.03 -22.86
N PRO A 455 18.19 25.68 -24.02
CA PRO A 455 18.88 25.06 -25.15
C PRO A 455 20.25 24.51 -24.74
N GLY A 456 20.47 23.21 -24.96
CA GLY A 456 21.72 22.51 -24.61
C GLY A 456 21.72 21.85 -23.23
N GLU A 457 20.72 22.11 -22.38
CA GLU A 457 20.54 21.36 -21.13
C GLU A 457 19.83 20.02 -21.38
N ASP A 458 20.16 19.02 -20.57
CA ASP A 458 19.52 17.70 -20.61
C ASP A 458 18.06 17.81 -20.17
N ARG A 459 17.13 17.25 -20.95
CA ARG A 459 15.68 17.33 -20.70
C ARG A 459 15.17 16.14 -19.89
N ARG A 460 15.93 15.77 -18.86
CA ARG A 460 15.68 14.59 -18.04
C ARG A 460 16.08 14.87 -16.60
N ASP A 461 15.35 14.28 -15.68
CA ASP A 461 15.66 14.36 -14.27
C ASP A 461 16.88 13.48 -13.96
N ARG A 462 17.88 14.08 -13.32
CA ARG A 462 19.02 13.37 -12.74
C ARG A 462 18.88 13.44 -11.23
N TYR A 463 18.25 12.40 -10.70
CA TYR A 463 17.95 12.31 -9.29
C TYR A 463 19.20 12.27 -8.41
N SER A 464 19.10 12.88 -7.24
CA SER A 464 20.18 12.94 -6.25
C SER A 464 19.61 13.20 -4.85
N PHE A 465 20.33 12.77 -3.81
CA PHE A 465 20.07 13.24 -2.44
C PHE A 465 20.67 14.64 -2.18
N GLU A 466 21.51 15.13 -3.09
CA GLU A 466 22.08 16.47 -3.08
C GLU A 466 21.29 17.43 -3.98
N ARG A 467 21.92 18.49 -4.50
CA ARG A 467 21.28 19.39 -5.46
C ARG A 467 21.12 18.69 -6.81
N PRO A 468 19.90 18.58 -7.34
CA PRO A 468 19.65 17.92 -8.63
C PRO A 468 19.97 18.84 -9.82
N ASN A 469 19.97 18.29 -11.04
CA ASN A 469 20.31 19.03 -12.25
C ASN A 469 19.32 20.18 -12.59
N TRP A 470 18.08 20.12 -12.08
CA TRP A 470 17.10 21.20 -12.27
C TRP A 470 17.25 22.37 -11.29
N PHE A 471 18.20 22.34 -10.35
CA PHE A 471 18.35 23.40 -9.35
C PHE A 471 18.53 24.79 -9.96
N GLU A 472 19.46 24.92 -10.92
CA GLU A 472 19.71 26.19 -11.62
C GLU A 472 18.56 26.56 -12.56
N ALA A 473 17.89 25.58 -13.18
CA ALA A 473 16.73 25.83 -14.02
C ALA A 473 15.56 26.43 -13.23
N VAL A 474 15.23 25.82 -12.10
CA VAL A 474 14.24 26.35 -11.16
C VAL A 474 14.68 27.71 -10.60
N GLY A 475 15.99 27.91 -10.36
CA GLY A 475 16.54 29.21 -9.98
C GLY A 475 16.23 30.32 -10.99
N ARG A 476 16.39 30.05 -12.29
CA ARG A 476 16.04 30.98 -13.38
C ARG A 476 14.54 31.23 -13.46
N GLU A 477 13.70 30.20 -13.32
CA GLU A 477 12.24 30.35 -13.30
C GLU A 477 11.76 31.20 -12.12
N HIS A 478 12.34 30.96 -10.94
CA HIS A 478 12.09 31.75 -9.74
C HIS A 478 12.48 33.23 -9.97
N GLN A 479 13.68 33.49 -10.50
CA GLN A 479 14.12 34.85 -10.81
C GLN A 479 13.19 35.53 -11.83
N ASN A 480 12.83 34.85 -12.93
CA ASN A 480 11.89 35.39 -13.91
C ASN A 480 10.53 35.73 -13.29
N THR A 481 10.06 34.92 -12.34
CA THR A 481 8.80 35.17 -11.63
C THR A 481 8.89 36.39 -10.72
N ARG A 482 10.05 36.65 -10.12
CA ARG A 482 10.27 37.81 -9.23
C ARG A 482 10.49 39.11 -9.99
N GLU A 483 11.20 39.04 -11.12
CA GLU A 483 11.70 40.24 -11.81
C GLU A 483 10.94 40.54 -13.11
N ARG A 484 10.10 39.61 -13.59
CA ARG A 484 9.39 39.69 -14.87
C ARG A 484 7.98 39.09 -14.75
N VAL A 485 7.50 38.46 -15.82
CA VAL A 485 6.19 37.81 -15.89
C VAL A 485 6.40 36.33 -16.21
N THR A 486 5.78 35.46 -15.41
CA THR A 486 5.77 34.01 -15.60
C THR A 486 4.34 33.53 -15.80
N LEU A 487 4.15 32.58 -16.71
CA LEU A 487 2.88 31.87 -16.90
C LEU A 487 2.99 30.48 -16.27
N PHE A 488 2.09 30.17 -15.34
CA PHE A 488 1.95 28.83 -14.77
C PHE A 488 0.74 28.13 -15.37
N ASP A 489 0.92 26.89 -15.81
CA ASP A 489 -0.20 26.04 -16.21
C ASP A 489 -0.87 25.41 -14.98
N GLN A 490 -2.06 25.92 -14.65
CA GLN A 490 -2.86 25.47 -13.50
C GLN A 490 -4.08 24.64 -13.93
N THR A 491 -4.04 24.09 -15.15
CA THR A 491 -5.12 23.24 -15.69
C THR A 491 -5.40 22.03 -14.82
N SER A 492 -4.36 21.47 -14.18
CA SER A 492 -4.45 20.23 -13.40
C SER A 492 -5.12 20.36 -12.04
N PHE A 493 -5.31 21.56 -11.48
CA PHE A 493 -6.04 21.69 -10.21
C PHE A 493 -7.43 21.05 -10.34
N ALA A 494 -7.89 20.39 -9.27
CA ALA A 494 -9.25 19.90 -9.20
C ALA A 494 -10.21 21.08 -9.02
N LYS A 495 -11.35 21.02 -9.72
CA LYS A 495 -12.27 22.14 -9.88
C LYS A 495 -13.69 21.64 -9.73
N PHE A 496 -14.45 22.19 -8.78
CA PHE A 496 -15.84 21.79 -8.51
C PHE A 496 -16.77 22.99 -8.67
N VAL A 497 -18.04 22.71 -8.97
CA VAL A 497 -19.08 23.75 -9.00
C VAL A 497 -20.21 23.33 -8.08
N VAL A 498 -20.45 24.11 -7.04
CA VAL A 498 -21.59 23.93 -6.14
C VAL A 498 -22.68 24.92 -6.54
N ARG A 499 -23.90 24.43 -6.74
CA ARG A 499 -25.05 25.24 -7.19
C ARG A 499 -26.31 24.87 -6.42
N GLY A 500 -27.16 25.85 -6.18
CA GLY A 500 -28.47 25.66 -5.57
C GLY A 500 -28.78 26.73 -4.54
N ALA A 501 -30.05 26.84 -4.18
CA ALA A 501 -30.53 27.83 -3.21
C ALA A 501 -29.80 27.75 -1.86
N ASP A 502 -29.41 26.54 -1.45
CA ASP A 502 -28.73 26.28 -0.18
C ASP A 502 -27.19 26.20 -0.30
N ALA A 503 -26.61 26.50 -1.46
CA ALA A 503 -25.17 26.33 -1.69
C ALA A 503 -24.31 27.16 -0.74
N GLU A 504 -24.70 28.41 -0.47
CA GLU A 504 -23.99 29.26 0.49
C GLU A 504 -24.10 28.71 1.91
N ALA A 505 -25.30 28.28 2.33
CA ALA A 505 -25.53 27.75 3.67
C ALA A 505 -24.73 26.47 3.90
N ALA A 506 -24.73 25.55 2.93
CA ALA A 506 -23.97 24.30 2.98
C ALA A 506 -22.45 24.56 3.04
N LEU A 507 -21.93 25.46 2.20
CA LEU A 507 -20.50 25.79 2.21
C LEU A 507 -20.08 26.54 3.47
N SER A 508 -20.90 27.47 3.96
CA SER A 508 -20.62 28.21 5.20
C SER A 508 -20.60 27.31 6.42
N TRP A 509 -21.29 26.17 6.37
CA TRP A 509 -21.26 25.17 7.44
C TRP A 509 -19.91 24.44 7.55
N ILE A 510 -19.29 24.13 6.41
CA ILE A 510 -18.04 23.33 6.37
C ILE A 510 -16.77 24.16 6.23
N CYS A 511 -16.87 25.38 5.68
CA CYS A 511 -15.74 26.30 5.52
C CYS A 511 -15.38 26.98 6.85
N ALA A 512 -14.10 26.98 7.21
CA ALA A 512 -13.59 27.70 8.38
C ALA A 512 -13.59 29.23 8.21
N ASN A 513 -13.63 29.73 6.98
CA ASN A 513 -13.60 31.16 6.66
C ASN A 513 -14.95 31.64 6.10
N ASP A 514 -15.19 32.95 6.15
CA ASP A 514 -16.41 33.57 5.61
C ASP A 514 -16.43 33.56 4.07
N ILE A 515 -17.30 32.71 3.52
CA ILE A 515 -17.57 32.57 2.08
C ILE A 515 -18.84 33.32 1.63
N SER A 516 -19.58 33.93 2.56
CA SER A 516 -20.86 34.64 2.30
C SER A 516 -20.69 36.02 1.64
N LYS A 517 -19.46 36.37 1.26
CA LYS A 517 -19.12 37.61 0.58
C LYS A 517 -19.87 37.76 -0.75
N PRO A 518 -20.01 38.98 -1.31
CA PRO A 518 -20.71 39.19 -2.59
C PRO A 518 -20.10 38.41 -3.77
N PRO A 519 -20.88 38.11 -4.83
CA PRO A 519 -20.35 37.52 -6.06
C PRO A 519 -19.13 38.26 -6.62
N GLY A 520 -18.17 37.51 -7.17
CA GLY A 520 -16.86 37.99 -7.63
C GLY A 520 -15.77 37.94 -6.55
N LYS A 521 -16.08 37.49 -5.33
CA LYS A 521 -15.09 37.34 -4.26
C LYS A 521 -14.50 35.94 -4.21
N LEU A 522 -13.22 35.89 -3.85
CA LEU A 522 -12.43 34.69 -3.62
C LEU A 522 -12.06 34.63 -2.14
N THR A 523 -12.26 33.47 -1.53
CA THR A 523 -11.89 33.18 -0.14
C THR A 523 -11.06 31.89 -0.11
N TYR A 524 -9.85 31.99 0.42
CA TYR A 524 -9.06 30.83 0.82
C TYR A 524 -9.57 30.34 2.18
N THR A 525 -9.81 29.03 2.30
CA THR A 525 -10.42 28.42 3.49
C THR A 525 -10.03 26.96 3.61
N GLN A 526 -10.00 26.47 4.84
CA GLN A 526 -10.00 25.05 5.12
C GLN A 526 -11.42 24.52 5.23
N LEU A 527 -11.59 23.21 4.97
CA LEU A 527 -12.73 22.43 5.41
C LEU A 527 -12.30 21.57 6.59
N LEU A 528 -13.06 21.61 7.69
CA LEU A 528 -12.69 20.94 8.93
C LEU A 528 -13.63 19.76 9.22
N ASN A 529 -13.08 18.72 9.85
CA ASN A 529 -13.90 17.69 10.48
C ASN A 529 -14.44 18.14 11.85
N ALA A 530 -15.33 17.35 12.43
CA ALA A 530 -15.96 17.64 13.73
C ALA A 530 -14.97 17.73 14.92
N ARG A 531 -13.72 17.29 14.75
CA ARG A 531 -12.65 17.41 15.76
C ARG A 531 -11.76 18.65 15.55
N GLY A 532 -12.05 19.47 14.54
CA GLY A 532 -11.22 20.62 14.16
C GLY A 532 -9.98 20.27 13.35
N GLY A 533 -9.84 19.02 12.88
CA GLY A 533 -8.79 18.62 11.95
C GLY A 533 -9.07 19.13 10.54
N ILE A 534 -8.02 19.49 9.80
CA ILE A 534 -8.13 19.97 8.42
C ILE A 534 -8.28 18.77 7.49
N GLU A 535 -9.41 18.70 6.78
CA GLU A 535 -9.69 17.68 5.76
C GLU A 535 -9.30 18.20 4.37
N CYS A 536 -9.64 19.46 4.08
CA CYS A 536 -9.33 20.08 2.79
C CYS A 536 -8.71 21.45 2.99
N ASP A 537 -7.82 21.83 2.08
CA ASP A 537 -7.27 23.18 1.97
C ASP A 537 -7.48 23.71 0.55
N LEU A 538 -8.39 24.69 0.40
CA LEU A 538 -8.94 25.02 -0.90
C LEU A 538 -9.34 26.50 -1.03
N THR A 539 -9.70 26.86 -2.25
CA THR A 539 -10.18 28.22 -2.58
C THR A 539 -11.61 28.16 -3.08
N VAL A 540 -12.48 28.98 -2.49
CA VAL A 540 -13.88 29.15 -2.89
C VAL A 540 -14.07 30.49 -3.57
N VAL A 541 -14.68 30.49 -4.75
CA VAL A 541 -15.05 31.69 -5.51
C VAL A 541 -16.57 31.75 -5.62
N ARG A 542 -17.20 32.81 -5.10
CA ARG A 542 -18.64 33.02 -5.30
C ARG A 542 -18.86 33.63 -6.69
N LEU A 543 -19.45 32.87 -7.62
CA LEU A 543 -19.70 33.31 -9.00
C LEU A 543 -21.04 34.02 -9.16
N ALA A 544 -22.06 33.59 -8.40
CA ALA A 544 -23.39 34.20 -8.34
C ALA A 544 -23.98 33.97 -6.94
N GLU A 545 -25.22 34.42 -6.72
CA GLU A 545 -25.92 34.26 -5.44
C GLU A 545 -25.98 32.79 -4.99
N ASP A 546 -26.27 31.89 -5.92
CA ASP A 546 -26.52 30.46 -5.75
C ASP A 546 -25.43 29.57 -6.40
N ARG A 547 -24.26 30.14 -6.74
CA ARG A 547 -23.22 29.43 -7.50
C ARG A 547 -21.81 29.72 -7.01
N PHE A 548 -21.09 28.66 -6.66
CA PHE A 548 -19.71 28.69 -6.18
C PHE A 548 -18.80 27.83 -7.04
N TYR A 549 -17.54 28.22 -7.13
CA TYR A 549 -16.48 27.51 -7.84
C TYR A 549 -15.34 27.24 -6.87
N ILE A 550 -15.00 25.97 -6.72
CA ILE A 550 -14.02 25.50 -5.74
C ILE A 550 -12.80 24.99 -6.50
N VAL A 551 -11.61 25.37 -6.03
CA VAL A 551 -10.33 24.91 -6.57
C VAL A 551 -9.52 24.28 -5.45
N THR A 552 -9.07 23.05 -5.67
CA THR A 552 -8.21 22.30 -4.74
C THR A 552 -7.07 21.59 -5.48
N GLY A 553 -6.11 21.07 -4.73
CA GLY A 553 -4.92 20.38 -5.22
C GLY A 553 -5.24 19.24 -6.19
N THR A 554 -4.42 19.09 -7.23
CA THR A 554 -4.56 18.02 -8.24
C THR A 554 -4.68 16.63 -7.63
N GLY A 555 -3.89 16.36 -6.59
CA GLY A 555 -3.85 15.07 -5.87
C GLY A 555 -5.08 14.76 -5.01
N PHE A 556 -5.96 15.74 -4.78
CA PHE A 556 -7.05 15.65 -3.80
C PHE A 556 -8.43 15.65 -4.44
N ALA A 557 -8.51 15.50 -5.77
CA ALA A 557 -9.77 15.58 -6.52
C ALA A 557 -10.86 14.66 -5.97
N THR A 558 -10.55 13.39 -5.76
CA THR A 558 -11.52 12.40 -5.24
C THR A 558 -11.80 12.62 -3.76
N HIS A 559 -10.76 12.89 -2.97
CA HIS A 559 -10.87 13.12 -1.52
C HIS A 559 -11.80 14.28 -1.19
N ASP A 560 -11.50 15.45 -1.76
CA ASP A 560 -12.20 16.68 -1.44
C ASP A 560 -13.62 16.68 -2.01
N PHE A 561 -13.82 16.07 -3.18
CA PHE A 561 -15.17 15.89 -3.73
C PHE A 561 -16.02 14.95 -2.86
N HIS A 562 -15.42 13.92 -2.27
CA HIS A 562 -16.14 13.03 -1.36
C HIS A 562 -16.47 13.68 -0.01
N TRP A 563 -15.62 14.61 0.45
CA TRP A 563 -15.85 15.31 1.72
C TRP A 563 -16.93 16.40 1.62
N ILE A 564 -17.00 17.11 0.49
CA ILE A 564 -17.99 18.16 0.19
C ILE A 564 -19.34 17.53 -0.16
#